data_AF-A0A934DBF1-F1
#
_entry.id   AF-A0A934DBF1-F1
#
_cell.length_a   1.000
_cell.length_b   1.000
_cell.length_c   1.000
_cell.angle_alpha   90.00
_cell.angle_beta   90.00
_cell.angle_gamma   90.00
#
_symmetry.space_group_name_H-M   'P 1'
#
loop_
_entity.id
_entity.type
_entity.pdbx_description
1 polymer ?
#
loop_
_entity_poly.entity_id
_entity_poly.type
_entity_poly.pdbx_seq_one_letter_code
_entity_poly.pdbx_strand_id
1 'polypeptide(L)'
;MNRAFSAALLMVSVLASLHHTFAQQFRLDTLAQSPGVALPVAMAFVPGQGGSFFFTEKNSGKVKLFADGAVREKPFLALSVATIGEQGLLGVALHPRYPDSPFVY
;
A
#
# COMPACT_ATOMS: atom_id res chain seq x y z
N MET A 1 55.64 -48.83 24.93
CA MET A 1 56.05 -49.45 23.65
C MET A 1 54.82 -49.63 22.78
N ASN A 2 54.74 -48.91 21.65
CA ASN A 2 54.01 -49.13 20.37
C ASN A 2 52.68 -49.94 20.36
N ARG A 3 51.61 -49.66 19.60
CA ARG A 3 51.23 -48.68 18.55
C ARG A 3 49.78 -49.02 18.12
N ALA A 4 49.00 -48.03 17.66
CA ALA A 4 47.93 -48.07 16.62
C ALA A 4 46.81 -47.07 17.01
N PHE A 5 46.86 -45.80 16.59
CA PHE A 5 46.37 -45.30 15.30
C PHE A 5 45.02 -45.91 14.86
N SER A 6 43.93 -45.18 15.10
CA SER A 6 42.85 -45.01 14.13
C SER A 6 42.08 -43.73 14.46
N ALA A 7 42.67 -42.61 14.02
CA ALA A 7 42.02 -41.31 13.95
C ALA A 7 41.50 -41.10 12.52
N ALA A 8 40.40 -40.35 12.44
CA ALA A 8 39.88 -39.69 11.24
C ALA A 8 39.17 -40.58 10.21
N LEU A 9 37.90 -40.89 10.47
CA LEU A 9 36.93 -40.94 9.38
C LEU A 9 36.44 -39.51 9.14
N LEU A 10 36.84 -38.97 7.99
CA LEU A 10 36.53 -37.65 7.48
C LEU A 10 35.03 -37.37 7.48
N MET A 11 34.68 -36.33 8.24
CA MET A 11 33.67 -35.30 7.98
C MET A 11 33.14 -35.29 6.54
N VAL A 12 32.01 -35.95 6.29
CA VAL A 12 31.17 -35.70 5.11
C VAL A 12 29.72 -35.72 5.55
N SER A 13 28.96 -34.76 5.01
CA SER A 13 27.52 -34.55 5.15
C SER A 13 27.12 -33.72 6.38
N VAL A 14 26.41 -32.60 6.29
CA VAL A 14 25.81 -31.84 5.20
C VAL A 14 25.76 -30.40 5.77
N LEU A 15 26.55 -29.46 5.25
CA LEU A 15 26.11 -28.07 5.30
C LEU A 15 24.98 -28.00 4.29
N ALA A 16 23.76 -28.30 4.74
CA ALA A 16 22.58 -27.88 4.00
C ALA A 16 22.64 -26.36 4.09
N SER A 17 23.13 -25.73 3.02
CA SER A 17 22.92 -24.32 2.78
C SER A 17 21.42 -24.09 2.94
N LEU A 18 21.03 -23.48 4.07
CA LEU A 18 19.72 -22.89 4.27
C LEU A 18 19.63 -21.77 3.22
N HIS A 19 19.24 -22.14 2.00
CA HIS A 19 18.72 -21.20 1.04
C HIS A 19 17.35 -20.79 1.60
N HIS A 20 17.34 -19.90 2.59
CA HIS A 20 16.15 -19.10 2.83
C HIS A 20 16.03 -18.18 1.62
N THR A 21 15.35 -18.66 0.58
CA THR A 21 14.62 -17.76 -0.30
C THR A 21 13.73 -16.92 0.61
N PHE A 22 14.14 -15.67 0.83
CA PHE A 22 13.31 -14.70 1.50
C PHE A 22 12.16 -14.42 0.52
N ALA A 23 11.08 -15.22 0.63
CA ALA A 23 9.82 -14.83 0.05
C ALA A 23 9.41 -13.56 0.78
N GLN A 24 9.26 -12.46 0.06
CA GLN A 24 8.78 -11.23 0.69
C GLN A 24 7.38 -11.50 1.24
N GLN A 25 7.25 -11.44 2.56
CA GLN A 25 5.99 -11.69 3.23
C GLN A 25 5.14 -10.43 3.13
N PHE A 26 4.00 -10.53 2.45
CA PHE A 26 3.04 -9.44 2.34
C PHE A 26 1.79 -9.78 3.15
N ARG A 27 1.20 -8.75 3.78
CA ARG A 27 -0.14 -8.81 4.35
C ARG A 27 -1.05 -7.97 3.46
N LEU A 28 -2.20 -8.53 3.08
CA LEU A 28 -3.25 -7.80 2.39
C LEU A 28 -4.34 -7.45 3.39
N ASP A 29 -4.60 -6.16 3.54
CA ASP A 29 -5.69 -5.65 4.38
C ASP A 29 -6.67 -4.86 3.52
N THR A 30 -7.95 -5.21 3.62
CA THR A 30 -9.02 -4.44 2.98
C THR A 30 -9.34 -3.22 3.83
N LEU A 31 -8.90 -2.03 3.40
CA LEU A 31 -9.14 -0.78 4.13
C LEU A 31 -10.54 -0.21 3.86
N ALA A 32 -11.09 -0.42 2.68
CA ALA A 32 -12.40 0.08 2.30
C ALA A 32 -13.02 -0.78 1.19
N GLN A 33 -14.35 -0.80 1.14
CA GLN A 33 -15.12 -1.59 0.18
C GLN A 33 -16.45 -0.89 -0.19
N SER A 34 -17.14 -1.42 -1.21
CA SER A 34 -18.50 -0.99 -1.56
C SER A 34 -19.46 -1.15 -0.36
N PRO A 35 -20.42 -0.23 -0.14
CA PRO A 35 -20.74 0.95 -0.97
C PRO A 35 -19.90 2.20 -0.63
N GLY A 36 -18.95 2.09 0.30
CA GLY A 36 -18.11 3.21 0.75
C GLY A 36 -17.10 3.70 -0.29
N VAL A 37 -16.85 2.94 -1.35
CA VAL A 37 -15.90 3.27 -2.43
C VAL A 37 -16.52 2.88 -3.77
N ALA A 38 -16.52 3.80 -4.75
CA ALA A 38 -17.04 3.56 -6.09
C ALA A 38 -16.01 3.93 -7.19
N LEU A 39 -15.53 2.93 -7.94
CA LEU A 39 -14.55 3.08 -9.04
C LEU A 39 -13.36 4.00 -8.66
N PRO A 40 -12.54 3.62 -7.66
CA PRO A 40 -11.40 4.42 -7.23
C PRO A 40 -10.29 4.37 -8.29
N VAL A 41 -9.69 5.51 -8.64
CA VAL A 41 -8.66 5.58 -9.70
C VAL A 41 -7.37 6.29 -9.33
N ALA A 42 -7.36 7.13 -8.29
CA ALA A 42 -6.15 7.75 -7.76
C ALA A 42 -6.18 7.88 -6.23
N MET A 43 -5.00 7.99 -5.63
CA MET A 43 -4.80 8.13 -4.18
C MET A 43 -3.65 9.10 -3.87
N ALA A 44 -3.81 9.95 -2.85
CA ALA A 44 -2.76 10.80 -2.32
C ALA A 44 -2.72 10.72 -0.79
N PHE A 45 -1.60 10.25 -0.23
CA PHE A 45 -1.42 10.10 1.21
C PHE A 45 -1.23 11.45 1.90
N VAL A 46 -1.87 11.61 3.05
CA VAL A 46 -1.71 12.78 3.91
C VAL A 46 -0.42 12.61 4.73
N PRO A 47 0.57 13.51 4.57
CA PRO A 47 1.83 13.43 5.31
C PRO A 47 1.61 13.42 6.82
N GLY A 48 2.29 12.52 7.53
CA GLY A 48 2.29 12.48 8.99
C GLY A 48 1.00 11.97 9.67
N GLN A 49 -0.05 11.62 8.92
CA GLN A 49 -1.37 11.25 9.48
C GLN A 49 -1.69 9.75 9.39
N GLY A 50 -0.77 8.90 9.86
CA GLY A 50 -1.09 7.50 10.18
C GLY A 50 -1.67 6.66 9.04
N GLY A 51 -1.31 6.95 7.79
CA GLY A 51 -1.84 6.24 6.62
C GLY A 51 -3.18 6.78 6.10
N SER A 52 -3.62 7.97 6.54
CA SER A 52 -4.75 8.67 5.94
C SER A 52 -4.45 9.06 4.49
N PHE A 53 -5.45 9.02 3.63
CA PHE A 53 -5.30 9.38 2.22
C PHE A 53 -6.59 9.91 1.62
N PHE A 54 -6.43 10.83 0.65
CA PHE A 54 -7.50 11.16 -0.28
C PHE A 54 -7.51 10.16 -1.42
N PHE A 55 -8.70 9.88 -1.98
CA PHE A 55 -8.85 9.10 -3.19
C PHE A 55 -9.96 9.66 -4.07
N THR A 56 -9.86 9.45 -5.37
CA THR A 56 -10.88 9.88 -6.35
C THR A 56 -11.81 8.74 -6.71
N GLU A 57 -13.08 9.04 -6.92
CA GLU A 57 -14.08 8.16 -7.53
C GLU A 57 -14.38 8.66 -8.95
N LYS A 58 -14.04 7.84 -9.96
CA LYS A 58 -14.01 8.26 -11.36
C LYS A 58 -15.32 8.86 -11.87
N ASN A 59 -16.43 8.11 -11.74
CA ASN A 59 -17.71 8.46 -12.34
C ASN A 59 -18.59 9.35 -11.45
N SER A 60 -18.41 9.27 -10.12
CA SER A 60 -19.16 10.14 -9.20
C SER A 60 -18.54 11.54 -9.10
N GLY A 61 -17.30 11.70 -9.59
CA GLY A 61 -16.55 12.96 -9.55
C GLY A 61 -16.17 13.38 -8.13
N LYS A 62 -16.12 12.44 -7.18
CA LYS A 62 -15.88 12.73 -5.76
C LYS A 62 -14.42 12.51 -5.38
N VAL A 63 -13.87 13.44 -4.60
CA VAL A 63 -12.69 13.19 -3.77
C VAL A 63 -13.18 12.81 -2.38
N LYS A 64 -12.75 11.65 -1.87
CA LYS A 64 -13.10 11.16 -0.53
C LYS A 64 -11.85 11.01 0.33
N LEU A 65 -12.04 11.01 1.64
CA LEU A 65 -10.97 10.86 2.62
C LEU A 65 -11.14 9.53 3.35
N PHE A 66 -10.08 8.72 3.38
CA PHE A 66 -9.91 7.66 4.37
C PHE A 66 -9.03 8.21 5.49
N ALA A 67 -9.54 8.19 6.72
CA ALA A 67 -8.79 8.62 7.90
C ALA A 67 -9.32 7.91 9.14
N ASP A 68 -8.45 7.65 10.10
CA ASP A 68 -8.76 6.91 11.35
C ASP A 68 -9.43 5.55 11.10
N GLY A 69 -8.98 4.83 10.07
CA GLY A 69 -9.45 3.48 9.77
C GLY A 69 -10.78 3.40 9.01
N ALA A 70 -11.36 4.52 8.58
CA ALA A 70 -12.64 4.55 7.89
C ALA A 70 -12.72 5.59 6.76
N VAL A 71 -13.60 5.34 5.78
CA VAL A 71 -13.96 6.33 4.76
C VAL A 71 -14.95 7.33 5.35
N ARG A 72 -14.67 8.63 5.22
CA ARG A 72 -15.58 9.69 5.66
C ARG A 72 -16.82 9.75 4.76
N GLU A 73 -17.99 9.87 5.38
CA GLU A 73 -19.28 9.94 4.65
C GLU A 73 -19.37 11.17 3.76
N LYS A 74 -19.01 12.34 4.29
CA LYS A 74 -18.97 13.58 3.52
C LYS A 74 -17.75 13.57 2.59
N PRO A 75 -17.92 13.68 1.26
CA PRO A 75 -16.78 13.83 0.36
C PRO A 75 -16.07 15.16 0.62
N PHE A 76 -14.76 15.19 0.39
CA PHE A 76 -13.97 16.41 0.44
C PHE A 76 -14.36 17.38 -0.67
N LEU A 77 -14.58 16.84 -1.88
CA LEU A 77 -14.98 17.59 -3.08
C LEU A 77 -15.90 16.72 -3.94
N ALA A 78 -16.82 17.33 -4.66
CA ALA A 78 -17.61 16.68 -5.70
C ALA A 78 -17.71 17.60 -6.92
N LEU A 79 -17.42 17.06 -8.11
CA LEU A 79 -17.43 17.77 -9.38
C LEU A 79 -18.31 17.04 -10.38
N SER A 80 -18.98 17.79 -11.26
CA SER A 80 -19.60 17.22 -12.45
C SER A 80 -18.52 16.83 -13.46
N VAL A 81 -18.49 15.57 -13.87
CA VAL A 81 -17.48 15.03 -14.81
C VAL A 81 -18.15 14.25 -15.94
N ALA A 82 -17.48 14.17 -17.09
CA ALA A 82 -17.84 13.21 -18.13
C ALA A 82 -17.39 11.80 -17.71
N THR A 83 -18.09 10.76 -18.16
CA THR A 83 -17.94 9.39 -17.61
C THR A 83 -17.71 8.30 -18.66
N ILE A 84 -17.53 8.68 -19.94
CA ILE A 84 -17.37 7.72 -21.05
C ILE A 84 -15.90 7.28 -21.14
N GLY A 85 -15.67 5.97 -21.25
CA GLY A 85 -14.32 5.42 -21.43
C GLY A 85 -13.42 5.74 -20.24
N GLU A 86 -12.27 6.37 -20.48
CA GLU A 86 -11.32 6.79 -19.43
C GLU A 86 -11.58 8.20 -18.89
N GLN A 87 -12.67 8.86 -19.30
CA GLN A 87 -13.06 10.16 -18.75
C GLN A 87 -13.54 10.05 -17.30
N GLY A 88 -13.34 11.09 -16.50
CA GLY A 88 -13.83 11.17 -15.14
C GLY A 88 -12.93 12.04 -14.27
N LEU A 89 -13.04 11.89 -12.95
CA LEU A 89 -12.08 12.45 -12.01
C LEU A 89 -10.90 11.48 -11.84
N LEU A 90 -9.75 11.82 -12.44
CA LEU A 90 -8.66 10.85 -12.65
C LEU A 90 -7.46 11.01 -11.72
N GLY A 91 -7.29 12.17 -11.09
CA GLY A 91 -6.10 12.48 -10.31
C GLY A 91 -6.43 13.22 -9.02
N VAL A 92 -5.53 13.09 -8.05
CA VAL A 92 -5.46 13.92 -6.86
C VAL A 92 -4.00 14.00 -6.41
N ALA A 93 -3.54 15.18 -6.05
CA ALA A 93 -2.23 15.41 -5.45
C ALA A 93 -2.34 16.42 -4.30
N LEU A 94 -1.59 16.18 -3.23
CA LEU A 94 -1.45 17.15 -2.15
C LEU A 94 -0.20 17.97 -2.38
N HIS A 95 -0.25 19.25 -2.02
CA HIS A 95 0.96 20.06 -1.96
C HIS A 95 1.99 19.41 -1.01
N PRO A 96 3.30 19.43 -1.30
CA PRO A 96 4.31 18.77 -0.47
C PRO A 96 4.35 19.24 1.00
N ARG A 97 3.88 20.46 1.26
CA ARG A 97 3.73 21.06 2.60
C ARG A 97 2.30 20.98 3.16
N TYR A 98 1.43 20.12 2.65
CA TYR A 98 0.10 19.93 3.23
C TYR A 98 0.22 19.40 4.66
N PRO A 99 -0.54 19.93 5.65
CA PRO A 99 -1.64 20.90 5.51
C PRO A 99 -1.22 22.39 5.61
N ASP A 100 0.02 22.70 5.99
CA ASP A 100 0.51 24.09 6.14
C ASP A 100 0.37 24.91 4.85
N SER A 101 0.47 24.23 3.71
CA SER A 101 0.03 24.75 2.41
C SER A 101 -1.17 23.90 1.95
N PRO A 102 -2.41 24.41 2.09
CA PRO A 102 -3.62 23.60 1.99
C PRO A 102 -4.09 23.39 0.54
N PHE A 103 -3.16 23.33 -0.41
CA PHE A 103 -3.51 23.10 -1.81
C PHE A 103 -3.64 21.61 -2.12
N VAL A 104 -4.72 21.29 -2.83
CA VAL A 104 -5.03 19.98 -3.40
C VAL A 104 -5.22 20.21 -4.90
N TYR A 105 -4.57 19.40 -5.73
CA TYR A 105 -4.59 19.46 -7.18
C TYR A 105 -5.29 18.24 -7.76
#